data_AF-A0A7X0C133-F1
#
_entry.id   AF-A0A7X0C133-F1
#
_cell.length_a   1.000
_cell.length_b   1.000
_cell.length_c   1.000
_cell.angle_alpha   90.00
_cell.angle_beta   90.00
_cell.angle_gamma   90.00
#
_symmetry.space_group_name_H-M   'P 1'
#
loop_
_entity.id
_entity.type
_entity.pdbx_description
1 polymer ?
#
loop_
_entity_poly.entity_id
_entity_poly.type
_entity_poly.pdbx_seq_one_letter_code
_entity_poly.pdbx_strand_id
1 'polypeptide(L)'
;MALGAAVWAPWQETVAPVLPMMPLTMAIIVLGQAFPEELLWRGHLQDTLSGRLSPRAVLIIVSVVFGALHILSSSPADTVTERLLYLVTASALGFACAAALVRGGALWMAVGVHTGFHMGHRLLPTQGIEYGVQLVILACTLAVTGFALLAPLGRKGRQAEAQGRIATKSA
;
A
#
# COMPACT_ATOMS: atom_id res chain seq x y z
N MET A 1 17.60 9.58 14.68
CA MET A 1 16.56 10.48 14.11
C MET A 1 16.26 10.01 12.70
N ALA A 2 15.00 9.77 12.37
CA ALA A 2 14.59 9.52 11.00
C ALA A 2 14.44 10.87 10.29
N LEU A 3 15.52 11.31 9.62
CA LEU A 3 15.56 12.52 8.77
C LEU A 3 15.14 13.83 9.45
N GLY A 4 15.25 13.94 10.78
CA GLY A 4 14.85 15.13 11.55
C GLY A 4 13.34 15.28 11.78
N ALA A 5 12.50 14.45 11.15
CA ALA A 5 11.04 14.48 11.31
C ALA A 5 10.54 13.62 12.47
N ALA A 6 11.36 12.67 12.92
CA ALA A 6 10.98 11.70 13.94
C ALA A 6 12.16 11.18 14.75
N VAL A 7 11.83 10.69 15.95
CA VAL A 7 12.68 9.76 16.70
C VAL A 7 12.04 8.39 16.71
N TRP A 8 12.87 7.36 16.65
CA TRP A 8 12.40 5.99 16.85
C TRP A 8 11.87 5.87 18.27
N ALA A 9 10.71 5.24 18.44
CA ALA A 9 10.27 4.90 19.78
C ALA A 9 11.24 3.86 20.39
N PRO A 10 11.40 3.82 21.73
CA PRO A 10 12.30 2.86 22.38
C PRO A 10 11.86 1.43 22.10
N TRP A 11 12.50 0.77 21.12
CA TRP A 11 12.01 -0.49 20.56
C TRP A 11 11.92 -1.62 21.59
N GLN A 12 12.88 -1.67 22.53
CA GLN A 12 12.90 -2.62 23.63
C GLN A 12 11.71 -2.49 24.57
N GLU A 13 11.13 -1.29 24.68
CA GLU A 13 10.00 -1.00 25.56
C GLU A 13 8.67 -1.09 24.80
N THR A 14 8.66 -0.72 23.50
CA THR A 14 7.41 -0.62 22.72
C THR A 14 7.12 -1.84 21.85
N VAL A 15 8.13 -2.49 21.27
CA VAL A 15 7.94 -3.57 20.28
C VAL A 15 8.37 -4.93 20.84
N ALA A 16 9.50 -5.01 21.52
CA ALA A 16 10.00 -6.29 22.06
C ALA A 16 8.99 -7.03 22.95
N PRO A 17 8.22 -6.37 23.84
CA PRO A 17 7.25 -7.07 24.69
C PRO A 17 6.07 -7.66 23.93
N VAL A 18 5.71 -7.07 22.78
CA VAL A 18 4.56 -7.49 21.97
C VAL A 18 4.94 -8.41 20.81
N LEU A 19 6.23 -8.68 20.61
CA LEU A 19 6.72 -9.56 19.53
C LEU A 19 6.05 -10.95 19.52
N PRO A 20 5.86 -11.63 20.67
CA PRO A 20 5.19 -12.93 20.69
C PRO A 20 3.74 -12.88 20.19
N MET A 21 3.08 -11.71 20.28
CA MET A 21 1.72 -11.49 19.81
C MET A 21 1.67 -11.06 18.33
N MET A 22 2.80 -10.98 17.63
CA MET A 22 2.82 -10.53 16.23
C MET A 22 2.00 -11.40 15.28
N PRO A 23 1.99 -12.75 15.38
CA PRO A 23 1.12 -13.56 14.53
C PRO A 23 -0.36 -13.23 14.72
N LEU A 24 -0.79 -13.04 15.97
CA LEU A 24 -2.16 -12.65 16.30
C LEU A 24 -2.47 -11.23 15.79
N THR A 25 -1.54 -10.29 15.97
CA THR A 25 -1.66 -8.91 15.49
C THR A 25 -1.80 -8.86 13.97
N MET A 26 -0.98 -9.65 13.27
CA MET A 26 -1.06 -9.83 11.82
C MET A 26 -2.44 -10.36 11.41
N ALA A 27 -2.93 -11.41 12.08
CA ALA A 27 -4.25 -11.98 11.80
C ALA A 27 -5.37 -10.94 11.99
N ILE A 28 -5.30 -10.13 13.06
CA ILE A 28 -6.25 -9.05 13.32
C ILE A 28 -6.20 -7.98 12.22
N ILE A 29 -5.01 -7.55 11.79
CA ILE A 29 -4.85 -6.56 10.71
C ILE A 29 -5.42 -7.11 9.39
N VAL A 30 -5.06 -8.35 9.05
CA VAL A 30 -5.52 -8.99 7.82
C VAL A 30 -7.04 -9.10 7.83
N LEU A 31 -7.62 -9.69 8.88
CA LEU A 31 -9.05 -10.00 8.92
C LEU A 31 -9.93 -8.78 9.23
N GLY A 32 -9.41 -7.82 9.99
CA GLY A 32 -10.18 -6.65 10.46
C GLY A 32 -10.06 -5.41 9.58
N GLN A 33 -9.00 -5.30 8.77
CA GLN A 33 -8.78 -4.13 7.91
C GLN A 33 -8.37 -4.51 6.49
N ALA A 34 -7.20 -5.12 6.33
CA ALA A 34 -6.59 -5.23 5.01
C ALA A 34 -7.44 -6.08 4.06
N PHE A 35 -7.86 -7.29 4.47
CA PHE A 35 -8.66 -8.14 3.60
C PHE A 35 -10.05 -7.57 3.29
N PRO A 36 -10.88 -7.15 4.26
CA PRO A 36 -12.20 -6.60 3.96
C PRO A 36 -12.15 -5.35 3.09
N GLU A 37 -11.23 -4.42 3.38
CA GLU A 37 -11.08 -3.21 2.57
C GLU A 37 -10.62 -3.56 1.16
N GLU A 38 -9.57 -4.37 0.99
CA GLU A 38 -9.11 -4.74 -0.35
C GLU A 38 -10.16 -5.52 -1.14
N LEU A 39 -10.94 -6.40 -0.49
CA LEU A 39 -12.03 -7.12 -1.14
C LEU A 39 -13.07 -6.16 -1.72
N LEU A 40 -13.46 -5.14 -0.97
CA LEU A 40 -14.40 -4.11 -1.45
C LEU A 40 -13.78 -3.25 -2.57
N TRP A 41 -12.58 -2.73 -2.35
CA TRP A 41 -11.98 -1.74 -3.24
C TRP A 41 -11.40 -2.36 -4.51
N ARG A 42 -10.58 -3.40 -4.36
CA ARG A 42 -9.79 -4.01 -5.43
C ARG A 42 -10.53 -5.21 -6.00
N GLY A 43 -11.23 -5.97 -5.16
CA GLY A 43 -12.06 -7.09 -5.58
C GLY A 43 -13.36 -6.68 -6.27
N HIS A 44 -14.07 -5.66 -5.75
CA HIS A 44 -15.38 -5.29 -6.29
C HIS A 44 -15.37 -3.98 -7.10
N LEU A 45 -14.99 -2.85 -6.50
CA LEU A 45 -15.12 -1.54 -7.18
C LEU A 45 -14.17 -1.43 -8.38
N GLN A 46 -12.90 -1.78 -8.20
CA GLN A 46 -11.91 -1.74 -9.27
C GLN A 46 -12.29 -2.66 -10.45
N ASP A 47 -12.76 -3.87 -10.17
CA ASP A 47 -13.24 -4.82 -11.20
C ASP A 47 -14.44 -4.24 -11.95
N THR A 48 -15.45 -3.76 -11.22
CA THR A 48 -16.65 -3.14 -11.79
C THR A 48 -16.33 -1.96 -12.71
N LEU A 49 -15.43 -1.07 -12.29
CA LEU A 49 -15.03 0.09 -13.09
C LEU A 49 -14.15 -0.28 -14.28
N SER A 50 -13.38 -1.37 -14.19
CA SER A 50 -12.50 -1.84 -15.28
C SER A 50 -13.27 -2.28 -16.53
N GLY A 51 -14.54 -2.67 -16.39
CA GLY A 51 -15.41 -2.94 -17.54
C GLY A 51 -15.94 -1.70 -18.26
N ARG A 52 -15.73 -0.49 -17.72
CA ARG A 52 -16.37 0.75 -18.21
C ARG A 52 -15.40 1.91 -18.46
N LEU A 53 -14.25 1.92 -17.78
CA LEU A 53 -13.31 3.03 -17.78
C LEU A 53 -11.92 2.58 -18.22
N SER A 54 -11.10 3.53 -18.67
CA SER A 54 -9.70 3.23 -18.98
C SER A 54 -8.93 2.80 -17.72
N PRO A 55 -7.90 1.92 -17.83
CA PRO A 55 -7.13 1.45 -16.67
C PRO A 55 -6.56 2.59 -15.80
N ARG A 56 -6.14 3.70 -16.43
CA ARG A 56 -5.63 4.88 -15.71
C ARG A 56 -6.73 5.56 -14.90
N ALA A 57 -7.91 5.74 -15.49
CA ALA A 57 -9.04 6.35 -14.80
C ALA A 57 -9.48 5.49 -13.60
N VAL A 58 -9.54 4.16 -13.77
CA VAL A 58 -9.86 3.23 -12.67
C VAL A 58 -8.86 3.39 -11.53
N LEU A 59 -7.55 3.32 -11.82
CA LEU A 59 -6.50 3.47 -10.81
C LEU A 59 -6.63 4.78 -10.02
N ILE A 60 -6.87 5.90 -10.71
CA ILE A 60 -7.04 7.20 -10.07
C ILE A 60 -8.28 7.20 -9.18
N ILE A 61 -9.43 6.80 -9.71
CA ILE A 61 -10.71 6.86 -9.01
C ILE A 61 -10.67 6.00 -7.74
N VAL A 62 -10.28 4.73 -7.84
CA VAL A 62 -10.29 3.83 -6.67
C VAL A 62 -9.31 4.29 -5.60
N SER A 63 -8.17 4.88 -5.99
CA SER A 63 -7.16 5.37 -5.05
C SER A 63 -7.61 6.66 -4.33
N VAL A 64 -8.17 7.61 -5.09
CA VAL A 64 -8.63 8.89 -4.54
C VAL A 64 -9.85 8.68 -3.65
N VAL A 65 -10.82 7.89 -4.07
CA VAL A 65 -12.04 7.64 -3.27
C VAL A 65 -11.71 6.84 -2.01
N PHE A 66 -10.83 5.83 -2.11
CA PHE A 66 -10.31 5.12 -0.93
C PHE A 66 -9.70 6.08 0.10
N GLY A 67 -8.79 6.96 -0.35
CA GLY A 67 -8.14 7.91 0.55
C GLY A 67 -9.08 8.99 1.08
N ALA A 68 -10.05 9.46 0.29
CA ALA A 68 -11.03 10.45 0.74
C ALA A 68 -11.91 9.92 1.88
N LEU A 69 -12.30 8.64 1.84
CA LEU A 69 -13.11 8.03 2.90
C LEU A 69 -12.36 7.88 4.23
N HIS A 70 -11.03 7.96 4.22
CA HIS A 70 -10.24 7.98 5.44
C HIS A 70 -10.42 9.27 6.26
N ILE A 71 -11.23 10.23 5.81
CA ILE A 71 -11.69 11.34 6.64
C ILE A 71 -12.51 10.86 7.85
N LEU A 72 -13.09 9.66 7.76
CA LEU A 72 -13.83 9.00 8.84
C LEU A 72 -12.94 8.18 9.77
N SER A 73 -11.66 7.97 9.41
CA SER A 73 -10.72 7.18 10.18
C SER A 73 -10.15 7.97 11.35
N SER A 74 -9.85 7.28 12.44
CA SER A 74 -9.09 7.85 13.55
C SER A 74 -7.65 8.11 13.12
N SER A 75 -7.17 9.34 13.30
CA SER A 75 -5.81 9.77 12.96
C SER A 75 -5.24 10.65 14.07
N PRO A 76 -3.93 10.57 14.35
CA PRO A 76 -3.21 11.53 15.20
C PRO A 76 -3.11 12.95 14.62
N ALA A 77 -3.63 13.20 13.41
CA ALA A 77 -3.60 14.51 12.77
C ALA A 77 -4.46 15.55 13.52
N ASP A 78 -3.81 16.59 14.04
CA ASP A 78 -4.49 17.63 14.82
C ASP A 78 -4.83 18.85 13.96
N THR A 79 -4.00 19.19 12.99
CA THR A 79 -4.23 20.33 12.09
C THR A 79 -5.00 19.95 10.82
N VAL A 80 -5.66 20.93 10.19
CA VAL A 80 -6.31 20.72 8.87
C VAL A 80 -5.30 20.23 7.83
N THR A 81 -4.09 20.80 7.84
CA THR A 81 -3.01 20.39 6.94
C THR A 81 -2.63 18.93 7.12
N GLU A 82 -2.43 18.47 8.35
CA GLU A 82 -2.11 17.06 8.62
C GLU A 82 -3.26 16.13 8.26
N ARG A 83 -4.51 16.56 8.46
CA ARG A 83 -5.68 15.79 8.04
C ARG A 83 -5.71 15.62 6.52
N LEU A 84 -5.43 16.68 5.77
CA LEU A 84 -5.32 16.59 4.30
C LEU A 84 -4.15 15.70 3.87
N LEU A 85 -2.98 15.83 4.52
CA LEU A 85 -1.84 14.95 4.26
C LEU A 85 -2.13 13.48 4.59
N TYR A 86 -2.93 13.22 5.62
CA TYR A 86 -3.39 11.89 5.98
C TYR A 86 -4.28 11.29 4.88
N LEU A 87 -5.21 12.06 4.30
CA LEU A 87 -6.00 11.61 3.15
C LEU A 87 -5.10 11.34 1.93
N VAL A 88 -4.11 12.18 1.67
CA VAL A 88 -3.13 11.98 0.58
C VAL A 88 -2.34 10.69 0.80
N THR A 89 -1.96 10.41 2.04
CA THR A 89 -1.25 9.18 2.42
C THR A 89 -2.12 7.94 2.19
N ALA A 90 -3.38 8.00 2.61
CA ALA A 90 -4.36 6.95 2.37
C ALA A 90 -4.62 6.76 0.87
N SER A 91 -4.69 7.82 0.07
CA SER A 91 -4.78 7.71 -1.39
C SER A 91 -3.53 7.08 -2.02
N ALA A 92 -2.34 7.35 -1.48
CA ALA A 92 -1.11 6.74 -1.94
C ALA A 92 -1.06 5.24 -1.61
N LEU A 93 -1.55 4.82 -0.44
CA LEU A 93 -1.77 3.40 -0.11
C LEU A 93 -2.81 2.79 -1.07
N GLY A 94 -3.89 3.55 -1.31
CA GLY A 94 -4.88 3.39 -2.38
C GLY A 94 -4.25 2.90 -3.69
N PHE A 95 -3.34 3.72 -4.18
CA PHE A 95 -2.63 3.51 -5.43
C PHE A 95 -1.67 2.33 -5.38
N ALA A 96 -0.88 2.18 -4.32
CA ALA A 96 0.06 1.06 -4.17
C ALA A 96 -0.65 -0.30 -4.21
N CYS A 97 -1.77 -0.46 -3.48
CA CYS A 97 -2.56 -1.68 -3.49
C CYS A 97 -3.23 -1.95 -4.85
N ALA A 98 -3.78 -0.91 -5.50
CA ALA A 98 -4.37 -1.06 -6.83
C ALA A 98 -3.32 -1.46 -7.88
N ALA A 99 -2.11 -0.88 -7.81
CA ALA A 99 -0.97 -1.27 -8.62
C ALA A 99 -0.50 -2.70 -8.32
N ALA A 100 -0.51 -3.13 -7.06
CA ALA A 100 -0.16 -4.49 -6.66
C ALA A 100 -1.13 -5.52 -7.25
N LEU A 101 -2.44 -5.22 -7.26
CA LEU A 101 -3.44 -6.04 -7.95
C LEU A 101 -3.15 -6.13 -9.45
N VAL A 102 -2.94 -4.99 -10.11
CA VAL A 102 -2.61 -4.95 -11.55
C VAL A 102 -1.35 -5.76 -11.86
N ARG A 103 -0.35 -5.68 -10.99
CA ARG A 103 0.94 -6.35 -11.17
C ARG A 103 0.87 -7.86 -10.96
N GLY A 104 0.16 -8.31 -9.93
CA GLY A 104 0.14 -9.71 -9.53
C GLY A 104 -1.09 -10.49 -9.97
N GLY A 105 -2.15 -9.82 -10.41
CA GLY A 105 -3.42 -10.44 -10.83
C GLY A 105 -4.22 -11.08 -9.68
N ALA A 106 -3.74 -11.00 -8.45
CA ALA A 106 -4.36 -11.62 -7.28
C ALA A 106 -4.63 -10.59 -6.18
N LEU A 107 -5.82 -10.68 -5.58
CA LEU A 107 -6.23 -9.80 -4.47
C LEU A 107 -5.22 -9.85 -3.30
N TRP A 108 -4.62 -11.01 -3.05
CA TRP A 108 -3.62 -11.21 -2.00
C TRP A 108 -2.39 -10.31 -2.12
N MET A 109 -2.02 -9.85 -3.33
CA MET A 109 -0.94 -8.89 -3.49
C MET A 109 -1.29 -7.52 -2.91
N ALA A 110 -2.52 -7.07 -3.12
CA ALA A 110 -3.02 -5.84 -2.52
C ALA A 110 -3.16 -5.97 -1.00
N VAL A 111 -3.72 -7.10 -0.52
CA VAL A 111 -3.82 -7.41 0.92
C VAL A 111 -2.44 -7.42 1.58
N GLY A 112 -1.43 -7.99 0.91
CA GLY A 112 -0.06 -8.01 1.39
C GLY A 112 0.55 -6.61 1.53
N VAL A 113 0.37 -5.72 0.54
CA VAL A 113 0.84 -4.33 0.62
C VAL A 113 0.16 -3.57 1.76
N HIS A 114 -1.16 -3.68 1.87
CA HIS A 114 -1.92 -3.02 2.93
C HIS A 114 -1.54 -3.55 4.32
N THR A 115 -1.43 -4.86 4.46
CA THR A 115 -0.98 -5.50 5.72
C THR A 115 0.44 -5.07 6.07
N GLY A 116 1.35 -5.06 5.09
CA GLY A 116 2.73 -4.63 5.24
C GLY A 116 2.84 -3.18 5.71
N PHE A 117 1.99 -2.28 5.21
CA PHE A 117 1.90 -0.90 5.69
C PHE A 117 1.57 -0.84 7.18
N HIS A 118 0.54 -1.55 7.63
CA HIS A 118 0.12 -1.60 9.04
C HIS A 118 1.14 -2.26 9.96
N MET A 119 1.82 -3.30 9.46
CA MET A 119 2.88 -3.99 10.20
C MET A 119 4.14 -3.12 10.29
N GLY A 120 4.50 -2.41 9.22
CA GLY A 120 5.62 -1.49 9.22
C GLY A 120 5.49 -0.41 10.29
N HIS A 121 4.29 0.20 10.42
CA HIS A 121 4.01 1.18 11.47
C HIS A 121 4.14 0.60 12.90
N ARG A 122 3.84 -0.69 13.08
CA ARG A 122 3.93 -1.35 14.39
C ARG A 122 5.33 -1.83 14.74
N LEU A 123 6.09 -2.28 13.74
CA LEU A 123 7.45 -2.82 13.93
C LEU A 123 8.52 -1.73 13.97
N LEU A 124 8.25 -0.60 13.30
CA LEU A 124 9.14 0.55 13.20
C LEU A 124 8.42 1.81 13.72
N PRO A 125 7.93 1.81 14.98
CA PRO A 125 7.19 2.93 15.52
C PRO A 125 8.11 4.14 15.68
N THR A 126 7.57 5.30 15.36
CA THR A 126 8.24 6.58 15.57
C THR A 126 7.38 7.48 16.45
N GLN A 127 8.05 8.34 17.21
CA GLN A 127 7.40 9.48 17.85
C GLN A 127 7.63 10.69 16.94
N GLY A 128 6.52 11.28 16.50
CA GLY A 128 6.53 12.47 15.65
C GLY A 128 7.20 13.63 16.36
N ILE A 129 8.25 14.16 15.74
CA ILE A 129 8.70 15.53 16.02
C ILE A 129 7.89 16.47 15.11
N GLU A 130 7.77 16.10 13.82
CA GLU A 130 7.01 16.81 12.80
C GLU A 130 6.09 15.83 12.05
N TYR A 131 4.86 15.62 12.53
CA TYR A 131 3.96 14.60 12.00
C TYR A 131 3.60 14.81 10.52
N GLY A 132 3.37 16.07 10.11
CA GLY A 132 3.15 16.41 8.70
C GLY A 132 4.28 15.96 7.76
N VAL A 133 5.55 16.09 8.19
CA VAL A 133 6.70 15.64 7.37
C VAL A 133 6.72 14.12 7.24
N GLN A 134 6.36 13.39 8.31
CA GLN A 134 6.24 11.93 8.24
C GLN A 134 5.18 11.50 7.22
N LEU A 135 4.01 12.15 7.23
CA LEU A 135 2.94 11.88 6.28
C LEU A 135 3.40 12.11 4.84
N VAL A 136 4.16 13.19 4.57
CA VAL A 136 4.72 13.45 3.25
C VAL A 136 5.68 12.33 2.82
N ILE A 137 6.63 11.95 3.69
CA ILE A 137 7.60 10.87 3.39
C ILE A 137 6.85 9.56 3.08
N LEU A 138 5.84 9.24 3.87
CA LEU A 138 5.05 8.03 3.74
C LEU A 138 4.22 8.03 2.45
N ALA A 139 3.54 9.14 2.14
CA ALA A 139 2.81 9.31 0.90
C ALA A 139 3.73 9.15 -0.32
N CYS A 140 4.92 9.77 -0.30
CA CYS A 140 5.92 9.62 -1.35
C CYS A 140 6.39 8.17 -1.49
N THR A 141 6.67 7.49 -0.38
CA THR A 141 7.13 6.09 -0.37
C THR A 141 6.08 5.16 -0.98
N LEU A 142 4.81 5.35 -0.62
CA LEU A 142 3.70 4.56 -1.15
C LEU A 142 3.44 4.85 -2.63
N ALA A 143 3.50 6.12 -3.04
CA ALA A 143 3.39 6.50 -4.45
C ALA A 143 4.51 5.87 -5.29
N VAL A 144 5.76 5.96 -4.83
CA VAL A 144 6.92 5.32 -5.47
C VAL A 144 6.73 3.80 -5.54
N THR A 145 6.23 3.18 -4.47
CA THR A 145 5.92 1.73 -4.45
C THR A 145 4.90 1.38 -5.53
N GLY A 146 3.81 2.15 -5.66
CA GLY A 146 2.80 1.95 -6.71
C GLY A 146 3.38 2.10 -8.11
N PHE A 147 4.21 3.12 -8.36
CA PHE A 147 4.89 3.28 -9.65
C PHE A 147 5.88 2.14 -9.93
N ALA A 148 6.63 1.70 -8.94
CA ALA A 148 7.56 0.58 -9.06
C ALA A 148 6.83 -0.73 -9.38
N LEU A 149 5.64 -0.95 -8.81
CA LEU A 149 4.79 -2.10 -9.11
C LEU A 149 4.23 -2.05 -10.53
N LEU A 150 3.93 -0.86 -11.06
CA LEU A 150 3.50 -0.69 -12.46
C LEU A 150 4.65 -0.68 -13.46
N ALA A 151 5.89 -0.49 -13.00
CA ALA A 151 7.04 -0.48 -13.87
C ALA A 151 7.20 -1.88 -14.53
N PRO A 152 7.43 -1.93 -15.86
CA PRO A 152 7.64 -3.20 -16.53
C PRO A 152 8.90 -3.85 -15.96
N LEU A 153 8.78 -5.08 -15.43
CA LEU A 153 9.97 -5.91 -15.21
C LEU A 153 10.70 -6.03 -16.55
N GLY A 154 11.98 -5.69 -16.55
CA GLY A 154 12.77 -5.53 -17.77
C GLY A 154 12.50 -6.62 -18.82
N ARG A 155 12.39 -6.19 -20.08
CA ARG A 155 12.15 -6.96 -21.32
C ARG A 155 12.76 -8.37 -21.43
N LYS A 156 13.76 -8.72 -20.62
CA LYS A 156 14.51 -9.98 -20.67
C LYS A 156 13.64 -11.23 -20.45
N GLY A 157 12.68 -11.23 -19.51
CA GLY A 157 11.83 -12.41 -19.26
C GLY A 157 10.89 -12.73 -20.43
N ARG A 158 10.28 -11.70 -21.02
CA ARG A 158 9.39 -11.83 -22.18
C ARG A 158 10.12 -12.21 -23.47
N GLN A 159 11.37 -11.77 -23.63
CA GLN A 159 12.19 -12.17 -24.79
C GLN A 159 12.66 -13.61 -24.68
N ALA A 160 13.05 -14.08 -23.49
CA ALA A 160 13.41 -15.48 -23.25
C ALA A 160 12.22 -16.43 -23.47
N GLU A 161 11.03 -16.06 -23.01
CA GLU A 161 9.82 -16.86 -23.20
C GLU A 161 9.35 -16.89 -24.67
N ALA A 162 9.48 -15.76 -25.38
CA ALA A 162 9.19 -15.69 -26.81
C ALA A 162 10.19 -16.49 -27.65
N GLN A 163 11.49 -16.44 -27.33
CA GLN A 163 12.53 -17.22 -28.01
C GLN A 163 12.38 -18.73 -27.76
N GLY A 164 12.03 -19.13 -26.53
CA GLY A 164 11.76 -20.53 -26.19
C GLY A 164 10.54 -21.10 -26.93
N ARG A 165 9.46 -20.31 -27.11
CA ARG A 165 8.26 -20.73 -27.88
C ARG A 165 8.47 -20.78 -29.39
N ILE A 166 9.44 -20.02 -29.93
CA ILE A 166 9.79 -20.09 -31.35
C ILE A 166 10.64 -21.34 -31.61
N ALA A 167 11.61 -21.63 -30.73
CA ALA A 167 12.48 -22.79 -30.84
C ALA A 167 11.72 -24.13 -30.78
N THR A 168 10.65 -24.22 -29.99
CA THR A 168 9.80 -25.43 -29.89
C THR A 168 8.83 -25.61 -31.05
N LYS A 169 8.58 -24.59 -31.87
CA LYS A 169 7.73 -24.69 -33.07
C LYS A 169 8.50 -25.03 -34.35
N SER A 170 9.83 -24.98 -34.29
CA SER A 170 10.73 -25.24 -35.41
C SER A 170 11.43 -26.61 -35.36
N ALA A 171 11.04 -27.47 -34.40
CA ALA A 171 11.48 -28.86 -34.27
C ALA A 171 10.29 -29.79 -34.53
#